data_AF-A0A0C4FCY7-F1
#
_entry.id   AF-A0A0C4FCY7-F1
#
_cell.length_a   1.000
_cell.length_b   1.000
_cell.length_c   1.000
_cell.angle_alpha   90.00
_cell.angle_beta   90.00
_cell.angle_gamma   90.00
#
_symmetry.space_group_name_H-M   'P 1'
#
loop_
_entity.id
_entity.type
_entity.pdbx_description
1 polymer ?
#
loop_
_entity_poly.entity_id
_entity_poly.type
_entity_poly.pdbx_seq_one_letter_code
_entity_poly.pdbx_strand_id
1 'polypeptide(L)'
;MSDKNLTSIKLVTEPLNDSNFATWRLKIINALGFQMLDDYIFEDPKTLEKNEDYKTKKKQATTFIRLHLSEENNHCFVGRNYRTYEPKALWDAINSHYATKSLENVANIWDRLYDISFSEESMKESINL
;
A
#
# COMPACT_ATOMS: atom_id res chain seq x y z
N MET A 1 -13.55 9.30 35.80
CA MET A 1 -13.79 8.93 34.38
C MET A 1 -12.42 8.80 33.75
N SER A 2 -12.01 7.60 33.35
CA SER A 2 -10.72 7.39 32.71
C SER A 2 -10.84 7.93 31.29
N ASP A 3 -10.13 9.01 30.98
CA ASP A 3 -9.94 9.49 29.62
C ASP A 3 -9.45 8.32 28.78
N LYS A 4 -10.32 7.80 27.92
CA LYS A 4 -9.90 6.86 26.87
C LYS A 4 -8.92 7.64 26.00
N ASN A 5 -7.65 7.40 26.23
CA ASN A 5 -6.53 7.91 25.46
C ASN A 5 -6.65 7.30 24.05
N LEU A 6 -7.55 7.87 23.23
CA LEU A 6 -7.80 7.51 21.82
C LEU A 6 -6.56 7.80 20.94
N THR A 7 -5.55 8.43 21.53
CA THR A 7 -4.30 8.92 20.95
C THR A 7 -3.09 8.00 21.13
N SER A 8 -3.27 6.77 21.62
CA SER A 8 -2.18 5.80 21.54
C SER A 8 -2.00 5.39 20.08
N ILE A 9 -1.03 6.00 19.39
CA ILE A 9 -0.58 5.58 18.05
C ILE A 9 0.16 4.24 18.21
N LYS A 10 -0.57 3.20 18.57
CA LYS A 10 -0.05 1.84 18.63
C LYS A 10 0.05 1.35 17.19
N LEU A 11 1.16 0.72 16.85
CA LEU A 11 1.29 0.01 15.58
C LEU A 11 0.15 -1.03 15.49
N VAL A 12 -0.77 -0.82 14.56
CA VAL A 12 -1.90 -1.75 14.33
C VAL A 12 -1.53 -2.89 13.38
N THR A 13 -0.38 -2.76 12.72
CA THR A 13 0.17 -3.73 11.77
C THR A 13 1.69 -3.74 11.82
N GLU A 14 2.28 -4.85 11.40
CA GLU A 14 3.70 -4.89 11.03
C GLU A 14 3.97 -3.87 9.92
N PRO A 15 5.17 -3.27 9.87
CA PRO A 15 5.55 -2.35 8.80
C PRO A 15 5.39 -2.98 7.41
N LEU A 16 4.97 -2.16 6.44
CA LEU A 16 4.76 -2.61 5.06
C LEU A 16 6.03 -3.23 4.47
N ASN A 17 5.87 -4.40 3.85
CA ASN A 17 6.88 -5.10 3.07
C ASN A 17 6.25 -5.83 1.87
N ASP A 18 7.08 -6.51 1.09
CA ASP A 18 6.66 -7.13 -0.17
C ASP A 18 5.72 -8.33 -0.02
N SER A 19 5.69 -8.97 1.15
CA SER A 19 4.85 -10.15 1.40
C SER A 19 3.56 -9.85 2.16
N ASN A 20 3.42 -8.67 2.77
CA ASN A 20 2.31 -8.37 3.67
C ASN A 20 1.33 -7.30 3.15
N PHE A 21 1.51 -6.79 1.93
CA PHE A 21 0.73 -5.66 1.39
C PHE A 21 -0.79 -5.81 1.54
N ALA A 22 -1.38 -6.95 1.17
CA ALA A 22 -2.83 -7.14 1.24
C ALA A 22 -3.38 -7.02 2.68
N THR A 23 -2.72 -7.69 3.63
CA THR A 23 -3.06 -7.63 5.06
C THR A 23 -2.81 -6.25 5.64
N TRP A 24 -1.68 -5.62 5.27
CA TRP A 24 -1.32 -4.27 5.69
C TRP A 24 -2.38 -3.26 5.23
N ARG A 25 -2.75 -3.30 3.95
CA ARG A 25 -3.75 -2.42 3.33
C ARG A 25 -5.08 -2.48 4.06
N LEU A 26 -5.59 -3.69 4.32
CA LEU A 26 -6.85 -3.89 5.05
C LEU A 26 -6.79 -3.31 6.47
N LYS A 27 -5.70 -3.56 7.21
CA LYS A 27 -5.52 -3.06 8.58
C LYS A 27 -5.45 -1.54 8.62
N ILE A 28 -4.77 -0.90 7.67
CA ILE A 28 -4.69 0.56 7.60
C ILE A 28 -6.03 1.20 7.28
N ILE A 29 -6.80 0.67 6.31
CA ILE A 29 -8.15 1.17 6.01
C ILE A 29 -9.04 1.12 7.26
N ASN A 30 -9.08 -0.04 7.93
CA ASN A 30 -9.92 -0.21 9.12
C ASN A 30 -9.49 0.71 10.28
N ALA A 31 -8.19 0.92 10.47
CA ALA A 31 -7.69 1.79 11.52
C ALA A 31 -7.90 3.28 11.23
N LEU A 32 -7.84 3.70 9.97
CA LEU A 32 -8.21 5.05 9.55
C LEU A 32 -9.71 5.27 9.69
N GLY A 33 -10.54 4.29 9.30
CA GLY A 33 -12.00 4.34 9.48
C GLY A 33 -12.41 4.44 10.95
N PHE A 34 -11.76 3.68 11.83
CA PHE A 34 -11.98 3.80 13.27
C PHE A 34 -11.65 5.20 13.82
N GLN A 35 -10.70 5.91 13.19
CA GLN A 35 -10.30 7.27 13.54
C GLN A 35 -11.05 8.35 12.77
N MET A 36 -12.01 8.01 11.90
CA MET A 36 -12.71 8.93 10.99
C MET A 36 -11.74 9.71 10.07
N LEU A 37 -10.74 9.00 9.54
CA LEU A 37 -9.69 9.54 8.66
C LEU A 37 -9.66 8.85 7.28
N ASP A 38 -10.50 7.85 7.03
CA ASP A 38 -10.55 7.08 5.80
C ASP A 38 -10.98 7.90 4.58
N ASP A 39 -11.84 8.91 4.75
CA ASP A 39 -12.18 9.83 3.66
C ASP A 39 -10.93 10.49 3.05
N TYR A 40 -9.88 10.72 3.83
CA TYR A 40 -8.64 11.37 3.35
C TYR A 40 -7.80 10.49 2.43
N ILE A 41 -8.12 9.20 2.31
CA ILE A 41 -7.52 8.30 1.30
C ILE A 41 -8.49 7.97 0.16
N PHE A 42 -9.81 8.05 0.38
CA PHE A 42 -10.81 7.67 -0.63
C PHE A 42 -11.42 8.84 -1.41
N GLU A 43 -11.68 9.97 -0.76
CA GLU A 43 -12.34 11.12 -1.38
C GLU A 43 -11.38 12.00 -2.18
N ASP A 44 -11.90 12.86 -3.05
CA ASP A 44 -11.12 13.92 -3.70
C ASP A 44 -10.72 14.98 -2.64
N PRO A 45 -9.45 15.37 -2.51
CA PRO A 45 -9.03 16.40 -1.55
C PRO A 45 -9.87 17.68 -1.60
N LYS A 46 -10.39 18.08 -2.76
CA LYS A 46 -11.23 19.27 -2.94
C LYS A 46 -12.58 19.20 -2.22
N THR A 47 -13.12 17.99 -1.99
CA THR A 47 -14.39 17.84 -1.26
C THR A 47 -14.20 18.07 0.23
N LEU A 48 -13.02 17.72 0.75
CA LEU A 48 -12.67 17.78 2.17
C LEU A 48 -12.09 19.14 2.60
N GLU A 49 -11.57 19.96 1.67
CA GLU A 49 -11.00 21.29 1.96
C GLU A 49 -11.96 22.25 2.67
N LYS A 50 -13.27 21.99 2.58
CA LYS A 50 -14.33 22.78 3.25
C LYS A 50 -14.39 22.55 4.76
N ASN A 51 -13.76 21.49 5.26
CA ASN A 51 -13.78 21.14 6.68
C ASN A 51 -12.79 22.02 7.46
N GLU A 52 -13.22 22.58 8.59
CA GLU A 52 -12.38 23.45 9.43
C GLU A 52 -11.11 22.73 9.95
N ASP A 53 -11.20 21.41 10.15
CA ASP A 53 -10.12 20.57 10.64
C ASP A 53 -9.31 19.88 9.53
N TYR A 54 -9.56 20.22 8.26
CA TYR A 54 -8.98 19.58 7.08
C TYR A 54 -7.45 19.42 7.18
N LYS A 55 -6.74 20.51 7.48
CA LYS A 55 -5.26 20.48 7.59
C LYS A 55 -4.77 19.53 8.69
N THR A 56 -5.46 19.49 9.82
CA THR A 56 -5.09 18.66 10.97
C THR A 56 -5.32 17.19 10.66
N LYS A 57 -6.49 16.84 10.15
CA LYS A 57 -6.83 15.46 9.77
C LYS A 57 -6.00 14.94 8.61
N LYS A 58 -5.72 15.78 7.60
CA LYS A 58 -4.80 15.48 6.49
C LYS A 58 -3.41 15.09 7.01
N LYS A 59 -2.89 15.85 7.97
CA LYS A 59 -1.61 15.58 8.63
C LYS A 59 -1.66 14.30 9.47
N GLN A 60 -2.74 14.07 10.21
CA GLN A 60 -2.93 12.85 11.02
C GLN A 60 -2.97 11.60 10.14
N ALA A 61 -3.80 11.57 9.10
CA ALA A 61 -3.91 10.45 8.17
C ALA A 61 -2.56 10.13 7.51
N THR A 62 -1.85 11.16 7.01
CA THR A 62 -0.53 10.97 6.40
C THR A 62 0.48 10.42 7.40
N THR A 63 0.52 10.98 8.62
CA THR A 63 1.46 10.55 9.66
C THR A 63 1.17 9.11 10.08
N PHE A 64 -0.11 8.74 10.18
CA PHE A 64 -0.52 7.39 10.50
C PHE A 64 -0.02 6.38 9.46
N ILE A 65 -0.19 6.67 8.16
CA ILE A 65 0.32 5.80 7.09
C ILE A 65 1.83 5.62 7.20
N ARG A 66 2.59 6.73 7.36
CA ARG A 66 4.07 6.71 7.45
C ARG A 66 4.61 5.86 8.58
N LEU A 67 3.96 5.90 9.75
CA LEU A 67 4.37 5.12 10.92
C LEU A 67 4.23 3.61 10.70
N HIS A 68 3.43 3.20 9.72
CA HIS A 68 3.24 1.80 9.36
C HIS A 68 4.02 1.40 8.10
N LEU A 69 4.88 2.27 7.57
CA LEU A 69 5.82 1.91 6.51
C LEU A 69 7.15 1.44 7.14
N SER A 70 7.81 0.49 6.48
CA SER A 70 9.23 0.22 6.79
C SER A 70 10.08 1.45 6.47
N GLU A 71 11.32 1.49 6.96
CA GLU A 71 12.25 2.59 6.66
C GLU A 71 12.51 2.71 5.16
N GLU A 72 12.70 1.59 4.47
CA GLU A 72 12.87 1.53 3.02
C GLU A 72 11.64 2.08 2.27
N ASN A 73 10.44 1.65 2.66
CA ASN A 73 9.21 2.14 2.05
C ASN A 73 8.94 3.62 2.37
N ASN A 74 9.34 4.10 3.55
CA ASN A 74 9.31 5.53 3.86
C ASN A 74 10.21 6.31 2.90
N HIS A 75 11.45 5.87 2.67
CA HIS A 75 12.34 6.52 1.71
C HIS A 75 11.79 6.47 0.27
N CYS A 76 11.19 5.35 -0.14
CA CYS A 76 10.63 5.18 -1.48
C CYS A 76 9.41 6.07 -1.73
N PHE A 77 8.43 6.08 -0.82
CA PHE A 77 7.14 6.75 -1.05
C PHE A 77 7.06 8.18 -0.50
N VAL A 78 7.75 8.48 0.61
CA VAL A 78 7.75 9.82 1.23
C VAL A 78 8.92 10.66 0.73
N GLY A 79 10.02 10.01 0.33
CA GLY A 79 11.23 10.68 -0.10
C GLY A 79 11.88 11.49 1.04
N ARG A 80 12.51 12.62 0.68
CA ARG A 80 13.22 13.49 1.64
C ARG A 80 12.37 14.62 2.23
N ASN A 81 11.15 14.84 1.70
CA ASN A 81 10.31 15.96 2.13
C ASN A 81 9.20 15.50 3.10
N TYR A 82 9.55 15.41 4.38
CA TYR A 82 8.61 15.05 5.43
C TYR A 82 7.56 16.13 5.77
N ARG A 83 7.67 17.34 5.18
CA ARG A 83 6.78 18.48 5.44
C ARG A 83 5.52 18.50 4.58
N THR A 84 5.50 17.73 3.49
CA THR A 84 4.31 17.59 2.64
C THR A 84 3.37 16.55 3.24
N TYR A 85 2.07 16.83 3.32
CA TYR A 85 1.08 15.91 3.85
C TYR A 85 -0.02 15.70 2.81
N GLU A 86 0.09 14.62 2.03
CA GLU A 86 -0.86 14.25 0.97
C GLU A 86 -1.26 12.77 1.14
N PRO A 87 -2.24 12.47 2.02
CA PRO A 87 -2.55 11.10 2.40
C PRO A 87 -3.06 10.28 1.22
N LYS A 88 -3.94 10.86 0.39
CA LYS A 88 -4.44 10.22 -0.84
C LYS A 88 -3.33 9.91 -1.84
N ALA A 89 -2.50 10.90 -2.19
CA ALA A 89 -1.42 10.69 -3.16
C ALA A 89 -0.42 9.63 -2.66
N LEU A 90 -0.10 9.64 -1.36
CA LEU A 90 0.73 8.62 -0.74
C LEU A 90 0.08 7.23 -0.82
N TRP A 91 -1.21 7.15 -0.49
CA TRP A 91 -1.98 5.91 -0.55
C TRP A 91 -2.03 5.34 -1.97
N ASP A 92 -2.36 6.17 -2.97
CA ASP A 92 -2.46 5.77 -4.37
C ASP A 92 -1.10 5.32 -4.92
N ALA A 93 -0.01 6.01 -4.54
CA ALA A 93 1.35 5.61 -4.92
C ALA A 93 1.72 4.22 -4.38
N ILE A 94 1.42 3.95 -3.09
CA ILE A 94 1.67 2.64 -2.48
C ILE A 94 0.85 1.55 -3.18
N ASN A 95 -0.45 1.78 -3.39
CA ASN A 95 -1.32 0.80 -4.06
C ASN A 95 -0.86 0.51 -5.48
N SER A 96 -0.48 1.54 -6.23
CA SER A 96 0.00 1.39 -7.61
C SER A 96 1.27 0.57 -7.68
N HIS A 97 2.25 0.83 -6.81
CA HIS A 97 3.51 0.07 -6.75
C HIS A 97 3.28 -1.43 -6.55
N TYR A 98 2.42 -1.79 -5.60
CA TYR A 98 2.14 -3.20 -5.30
C TYR A 98 1.22 -3.87 -6.33
N ALA A 99 0.33 -3.11 -6.99
CA ALA A 99 -0.43 -3.61 -8.12
C ALA A 99 0.48 -3.92 -9.33
N THR A 100 1.41 -3.01 -9.65
CA THR A 100 2.39 -3.22 -10.73
C THR A 100 3.29 -4.41 -10.44
N LYS A 101 3.85 -4.53 -9.22
CA LYS A 101 4.65 -5.71 -8.82
C LYS A 101 3.87 -7.02 -8.98
N SER A 102 2.58 -7.04 -8.61
CA SER A 102 1.74 -8.23 -8.79
C SER A 102 1.58 -8.59 -10.27
N LEU A 103 1.43 -7.59 -11.15
CA LEU A 103 1.29 -7.80 -12.58
C LEU A 103 2.60 -8.30 -13.22
N GLU A 104 3.73 -7.68 -12.86
CA GLU A 104 5.07 -8.11 -13.29
C GLU A 104 5.38 -9.54 -12.83
N ASN A 105 5.04 -9.89 -11.59
CA ASN A 105 5.22 -11.25 -11.08
C ASN A 105 4.41 -12.27 -11.88
N VAL A 106 3.15 -11.95 -12.25
CA VAL A 106 2.32 -12.82 -13.09
C VAL A 106 2.91 -12.94 -14.49
N ALA A 107 3.34 -11.85 -15.11
CA ALA A 107 3.98 -11.88 -16.43
C ALA A 107 5.25 -12.75 -16.43
N ASN A 108 6.13 -12.58 -15.45
CA ASN A 108 7.35 -13.38 -15.32
C ASN A 108 7.06 -14.88 -15.11
N ILE A 109 5.98 -15.24 -14.40
CA ILE A 109 5.56 -16.64 -14.26
C ILE A 109 5.07 -17.19 -15.60
N TRP A 110 4.29 -16.41 -16.35
CA TRP A 110 3.83 -16.81 -17.68
C TRP A 110 4.97 -17.00 -18.67
N ASP A 111 5.95 -16.11 -18.70
CA ASP A 111 7.14 -16.24 -19.55
C ASP A 111 7.93 -17.51 -19.22
N ARG A 112 8.14 -17.81 -17.92
CA ARG A 112 8.78 -19.05 -17.49
C ARG A 112 7.97 -20.30 -17.87
N LEU A 113 6.65 -20.25 -17.74
CA LEU A 113 5.78 -21.35 -18.17
C LEU A 113 5.84 -21.56 -19.68
N TYR A 114 5.92 -20.48 -20.45
CA TYR A 114 6.09 -20.52 -21.90
C TYR A 114 7.44 -21.16 -22.28
N ASP A 115 8.53 -20.75 -21.64
CA ASP A 115 9.86 -21.33 -21.84
C ASP A 115 9.91 -22.84 -21.50
N ILE A 116 9.16 -23.28 -20.48
CA ILE A 116 9.07 -24.69 -20.08
C ILE A 116 8.21 -25.51 -21.04
N SER A 117 7.17 -24.92 -21.65
CA SER A 117 6.16 -25.66 -22.42
C SER A 117 6.52 -25.92 -23.89
N PHE A 118 7.62 -25.36 -24.40
CA PHE A 118 7.98 -25.51 -25.82
C PHE A 118 9.49 -25.65 -26.09
N SER A 119 10.16 -26.63 -25.47
CA SER A 119 11.33 -27.21 -26.14
C SER A 119 10.84 -28.16 -27.23
N GLU A 120 10.81 -27.68 -28.48
CA GLU A 120 10.46 -28.46 -29.69
C GLU A 120 11.26 -29.77 -29.81
N GLU A 121 12.44 -29.82 -29.19
CA GLU A 121 13.31 -31.00 -29.07
C GLU A 121 12.71 -32.11 -28.19
N SER A 122 12.07 -31.77 -27.06
CA SER A 122 11.47 -32.77 -26.16
C SER A 122 10.17 -33.38 -26.72
N MET A 123 9.44 -32.62 -27.55
CA MET A 123 8.25 -33.12 -28.26
C MET A 123 8.60 -34.16 -29.34
N LYS A 124 9.72 -33.98 -30.06
CA LYS A 124 10.15 -34.93 -31.11
C LYS A 124 10.69 -36.24 -30.54
N GLU A 125 11.29 -36.24 -29.35
CA GLU A 125 11.68 -37.48 -28.65
C GLU A 125 10.46 -38.26 -28.11
N SER A 126 9.34 -37.57 -27.83
CA SER A 126 8.14 -38.17 -27.26
C SER A 126 7.20 -38.83 -28.29
N ILE A 127 7.35 -38.53 -29.58
CA ILE A 127 6.47 -39.01 -30.67
C ILE A 127 7.07 -40.24 -31.41
N ASN A 128 8.33 -40.61 -31.13
CA ASN A 128 9.03 -41.74 -31.74
C ASN A 128 9.14 -42.99 -30.83
N LEU A 129 8.13 -43.25 -29.98
CA LEU A 129 7.98 -44.55 -29.27
C LEU A 129 7.13 -45.53 -30.07
#